data_AF-A0A176YFM7-F1
#
_entry.id   AF-A0A176YFM7-F1
#
_cell.length_a   1.000
_cell.length_b   1.000
_cell.length_c   1.000
_cell.angle_alpha   90.00
_cell.angle_beta   90.00
_cell.angle_gamma   90.00
#
_symmetry.space_group_name_H-M   'P 1'
#
loop_
_entity.id
_entity.type
_entity.pdbx_description
1 polymer ?
#
loop_
_entity_poly.entity_id
_entity_poly.type
_entity_poly.pdbx_seq_one_letter_code
_entity_poly.pdbx_strand_id
1 'polypeptide(L)' 'MTPIHVIARRLERIPLHHRIAHLKALAAAEKPRSGRRNELEGLLAECVLKQLKRETRAA' A
#
# COMPACT_ATOMS: atom_id res chain seq x y z
N MET A 1 -5.04 15.97 8.61
CA MET A 1 -4.32 14.91 7.86
C MET A 1 -4.95 13.57 8.23
N THR A 2 -5.39 12.74 7.27
CA THR A 2 -6.03 11.45 7.61
C THR A 2 -4.98 10.50 8.21
N PRO A 3 -5.23 9.89 9.39
CA PRO A 3 -4.29 8.95 9.98
C PRO A 3 -4.08 7.71 9.09
N ILE A 4 -2.89 7.14 9.11
CA ILE A 4 -2.54 6.04 8.21
C ILE A 4 -3.32 4.75 8.50
N HIS A 5 -3.63 4.47 9.77
CA HIS A 5 -4.49 3.34 10.14
C HIS A 5 -5.90 3.45 9.53
N VAL A 6 -6.43 4.66 9.33
CA VAL A 6 -7.73 4.88 8.66
C VAL A 6 -7.62 4.60 7.17
N ILE A 7 -6.50 4.98 6.54
CA ILE A 7 -6.24 4.71 5.13
C ILE A 7 -6.12 3.19 4.91
N ALA A 8 -5.33 2.49 5.74
CA ALA A 8 -5.17 1.05 5.69
C ALA A 8 -6.53 0.32 5.76
N ARG A 9 -7.36 0.67 6.74
CA ARG A 9 -8.71 0.09 6.92
C ARG A 9 -9.66 0.34 5.74
N ARG A 10 -9.54 1.49 5.06
CA ARG A 10 -10.34 1.77 3.85
C ARG A 10 -9.88 0.92 2.68
N LEU A 11 -8.56 0.80 2.49
CA LEU A 11 -7.97 0.01 1.42
C LEU A 11 -8.22 -1.50 1.62
N GLU A 12 -8.43 -1.95 2.85
CA GLU A 12 -8.82 -3.34 3.15
C GLU A 12 -10.12 -3.82 2.49
N ARG A 13 -10.95 -2.90 1.99
CA ARG A 13 -12.23 -3.25 1.35
C ARG A 13 -12.13 -3.48 -0.15
N ILE A 14 -11.03 -3.07 -0.78
CA ILE A 14 -10.85 -3.17 -2.24
C ILE A 14 -9.92 -4.33 -2.62
N PRO A 15 -9.95 -4.82 -3.87
CA PRO A 15 -9.04 -5.85 -4.35
C PRO A 15 -7.55 -5.48 -4.21
N LEU A 16 -6.69 -6.49 -4.02
CA LEU A 16 -5.26 -6.31 -3.71
C LEU A 16 -4.52 -5.47 -4.75
N HIS A 17 -4.77 -5.70 -6.04
CA HIS A 17 -4.15 -4.92 -7.13
C HIS A 17 -4.54 -3.43 -7.06
N HIS A 18 -5.81 -3.12 -6.75
CA HIS A 18 -6.25 -1.73 -6.56
C HIS A 18 -5.63 -1.10 -5.30
N ARG A 19 -5.41 -1.87 -4.22
CA ARG A 19 -4.69 -1.37 -3.02
C ARG A 19 -3.29 -0.92 -3.37
N ILE A 20 -2.55 -1.76 -4.11
CA ILE A 20 -1.18 -1.47 -4.53
C ILE A 20 -1.15 -0.19 -5.38
N ALA A 21 -2.06 -0.05 -6.34
CA ALA A 21 -2.15 1.15 -7.17
C ALA A 21 -2.45 2.41 -6.34
N HIS A 22 -3.39 2.34 -5.40
CA HIS A 22 -3.72 3.46 -4.51
C HIS A 22 -2.55 3.84 -3.60
N LEU A 23 -1.87 2.88 -2.99
CA LEU A 23 -0.72 3.14 -2.11
C LEU A 23 0.44 3.79 -2.88
N LYS A 24 0.69 3.36 -4.12
CA LYS A 24 1.68 4.01 -5.01
C LYS A 24 1.31 5.47 -5.28
N ALA A 25 0.05 5.75 -5.63
CA ALA A 25 -0.41 7.10 -5.88
C ALA A 25 -0.31 8.00 -4.63
N LEU A 26 -0.69 7.47 -3.46
CA LEU A 26 -0.59 8.19 -2.20
C LEU A 26 0.88 8.47 -1.83
N ALA A 27 1.77 7.50 -1.94
CA ALA A 27 3.20 7.70 -1.63
C ALA A 27 3.86 8.72 -2.57
N ALA A 28 3.47 8.72 -3.86
CA ALA A 28 3.97 9.66 -4.85
C ALA A 28 3.50 11.11 -4.61
N ALA A 29 2.31 11.29 -4.02
CA ALA A 29 1.77 12.61 -3.67
C ALA A 29 2.44 13.22 -2.42
N GLU A 30 3.13 12.42 -1.61
CA GLU A 30 3.78 12.88 -0.38
C GLU A 30 5.20 13.40 -0.62
N LYS A 31 5.64 14.33 0.23
CA LYS A 31 6.99 14.89 0.17
C LYS A 31 8.05 13.78 0.25
N PRO A 32 9.10 13.82 -0.59
CA PRO A 32 10.22 12.90 -0.48
C PRO A 32 10.77 12.84 0.95
N ARG A 33 11.08 11.63 1.44
CA ARG A 33 11.64 11.36 2.78
C ARG A 33 10.76 11.77 3.97
N SER A 34 9.48 12.07 3.76
CA SER A 34 8.55 12.28 4.87
C SER A 34 8.24 10.97 5.60
N GLY A 35 8.06 11.03 6.93
CA GLY A 35 7.69 9.85 7.73
C GLY A 35 6.41 9.19 7.20
N ARG A 36 5.43 10.01 6.79
CA ARG A 36 4.19 9.53 6.19
C ARG A 36 4.40 8.75 4.89
N ARG A 37 5.33 9.20 4.04
CA ARG A 37 5.70 8.46 2.83
C ARG A 37 6.33 7.11 3.17
N ASN A 38 7.24 7.07 4.14
CA ASN A 38 7.86 5.82 4.59
C ASN A 38 6.81 4.83 5.12
N GLU A 39 5.81 5.31 5.88
CA GLU A 39 4.71 4.48 6.36
C GLU A 39 3.84 3.93 5.19
N LEU A 40 3.53 4.75 4.18
CA LEU A 40 2.80 4.31 2.98
C LEU A 40 3.60 3.30 2.15
N GLU A 41 4.91 3.51 2.01
CA GLU A 41 5.83 2.59 1.32
C GLU A 41 5.94 1.25 2.07
N GLY A 42 5.92 1.26 3.41
CA GLY A 42 5.86 0.05 4.23
C GLY A 42 4.59 -0.78 3.94
N LEU A 43 3.42 -0.13 3.96
CA LEU A 43 2.15 -0.79 3.60
C LEU A 43 2.14 -1.32 2.16
N LEU A 44 2.74 -0.57 1.23
CA LEU A 44 2.88 -0.98 -0.17
C LEU A 44 3.72 -2.25 -0.28
N ALA A 45 4.86 -2.32 0.41
CA ALA A 45 5.74 -3.48 0.41
C ALA A 45 5.03 -4.75 0.90
N GLU A 46 4.24 -4.65 1.96
CA GLU A 46 3.43 -5.78 2.46
C GLU A 46 2.41 -6.27 1.42
N CYS A 47 1.74 -5.34 0.73
CA CYS A 47 0.75 -5.67 -0.29
C CYS A 47 1.40 -6.34 -1.51
N VAL A 48 2.56 -5.83 -1.96
CA VAL A 48 3.34 -6.43 -3.05
C VAL A 48 3.83 -7.81 -2.66
N LEU A 49 4.35 -7.99 -1.45
CA LEU A 49 4.78 -9.31 -0.96
C LEU A 49 3.62 -10.31 -0.93
N LYS A 50 2.42 -9.89 -0.51
CA LYS A 50 1.20 -10.71 -0.56
C LYS A 50 0.82 -11.09 -1.99
N GLN A 51 0.96 -10.17 -2.95
CA GLN A 51 0.70 -10.43 -4.37
C GLN A 51 1.69 -11.46 -4.92
N LEU A 52 2.99 -11.26 -4.69
CA LEU A 52 4.04 -12.19 -5.13
C LEU A 52 3.80 -13.60 -4.57
N LYS A 53 3.49 -13.73 -3.27
CA LYS A 53 3.18 -15.04 -2.66
C LYS A 53 1.97 -15.74 -3.29
N ARG A 54 0.98 -14.98 -3.77
CA ARG A 54 -0.18 -15.55 -4.47
C ARG A 54 0.20 -16.03 -5.86
N GLU A 55 0.98 -15.24 -6.58
CA GLU A 55 1.47 -15.58 -7.92
C GLU A 55 2.40 -16.81 -7.88
N THR A 56 3.33 -16.88 -6.92
CA THR A 56 4.23 -18.04 -6.76
C THR A 56 3.53 -19.33 -6.36
N ARG A 57 2.34 -19.26 -5.74
CA ARG A 57 1.56 -20.46 -5.37
C ARG A 57 0.68 -20.95 -6.52
N ALA A 58 0.34 -20.07 -7.46
CA ALA A 58 -0.48 -20.40 -8.62
C ALA A 58 0.36 -20.98 -9.79
N ALA A 59 1.67 -20.75 -9.77
CA ALA A 59 2.65 -21.31 -10.70
C ALA A 59 3.11 -22.71 -10.24
#